data_AF-A0A8T7KM14-F1
#
_entry.id   AF-A0A8T7KM14-F1
#
_cell.length_a   1.000
_cell.length_b   1.000
_cell.length_c   1.000
_cell.angle_alpha   90.00
_cell.angle_beta   90.00
_cell.angle_gamma   90.00
#
_symmetry.space_group_name_H-M   'P 1'
#
loop_
_entity.id
_entity.type
_entity.pdbx_description
1 polymer ?
#
loop_
_entity_poly.entity_id
_entity_poly.type
_entity_poly.pdbx_seq_one_letter_code
_entity_poly.pdbx_strand_id
1 'polypeptide(L)'
;MARASIVYVGTREGLAIYSDPGGSGRWRRIGRVLEGRAVRAIIAASALSLMVALDDGPPLRSDDGGQSWADAPAADAADLLALLNAPGPLLSTAQGPARWYSAYPPAPGADTLALLAGKQETLIAAIADGTTLVRSEDGGASWEQVTIAPGLDGRVLALAPASYHMDYIWAGTSSGQVLRSEDRGRSWQEVAREPAAIACLAVLRLA
;
A
#
# COMPACT_ATOMS: atom_id res chain seq x y z
N MET A 1 4.64 -18.64 -19.26
CA MET A 1 3.81 -17.42 -19.31
C MET A 1 4.46 -16.36 -18.43
N ALA A 2 4.69 -15.17 -18.94
CA ALA A 2 5.33 -14.10 -18.17
C ALA A 2 4.28 -13.49 -17.23
N ARG A 3 4.48 -13.61 -15.91
CA ARG A 3 3.53 -13.15 -14.89
C ARG A 3 3.60 -11.63 -14.78
N ALA A 4 2.49 -10.95 -15.02
CA ALA A 4 2.41 -9.50 -14.83
C ALA A 4 2.06 -9.16 -13.38
N SER A 5 2.66 -8.09 -12.84
CA SER A 5 2.26 -7.53 -11.55
C SER A 5 1.38 -6.30 -11.76
N ILE A 6 0.45 -6.07 -10.82
CA ILE A 6 -0.46 -4.92 -10.81
C ILE A 6 -0.28 -4.16 -9.49
N VAL A 7 -0.30 -2.84 -9.57
CA VAL A 7 -0.37 -1.93 -8.43
C VAL A 7 -1.58 -1.03 -8.62
N TYR A 8 -2.45 -1.02 -7.62
CA TYR A 8 -3.55 -0.08 -7.49
C TYR A 8 -3.09 1.07 -6.60
N VAL A 9 -3.25 2.30 -7.09
CA VAL A 9 -2.80 3.53 -6.41
C VAL A 9 -4.00 4.41 -6.13
N GLY A 10 -4.41 4.48 -4.86
CA GLY A 10 -5.50 5.32 -4.41
C GLY A 10 -5.01 6.73 -4.14
N THR A 11 -5.68 7.71 -4.72
CA THR A 11 -5.36 9.14 -4.57
C THR A 11 -6.63 9.92 -4.23
N ARG A 12 -6.48 11.21 -3.88
CA ARG A 12 -7.61 12.15 -3.77
C ARG A 12 -8.38 12.37 -5.07
N GLU A 13 -7.83 11.96 -6.22
CA GLU A 13 -8.43 12.17 -7.55
C GLU A 13 -9.06 10.90 -8.13
N GLY A 14 -8.95 9.76 -7.45
CA GLY A 14 -9.40 8.46 -7.94
C GLY A 14 -8.34 7.37 -7.81
N LEU A 15 -8.56 6.29 -8.56
CA LEU A 15 -7.76 5.08 -8.51
C LEU A 15 -6.94 4.92 -9.80
N ALA A 16 -5.61 4.92 -9.70
CA ALA A 16 -4.73 4.54 -10.80
C ALA A 16 -4.45 3.04 -10.79
N ILE A 17 -4.24 2.48 -11.97
CA ILE A 17 -3.81 1.08 -12.13
C ILE A 17 -2.52 1.05 -12.94
N TYR A 18 -1.49 0.46 -12.36
CA TYR A 18 -0.20 0.24 -13.00
C TYR A 18 0.06 -1.25 -13.20
N SER A 19 0.73 -1.59 -14.29
CA SER A 19 1.21 -2.94 -14.53
C SER A 19 2.67 -2.96 -14.97
N ASP A 20 3.39 -4.00 -14.57
CA ASP A 20 4.67 -4.41 -15.16
C ASP A 20 4.45 -5.70 -15.96
N PRO A 21 4.19 -5.57 -17.29
CA PRO A 21 3.97 -6.72 -18.14
C PRO A 21 5.20 -7.64 -18.16
N GLY A 22 4.99 -8.88 -17.75
CA GLY A 22 6.03 -9.92 -17.79
C GLY A 22 7.16 -9.78 -16.78
N GLY A 23 7.05 -8.88 -15.79
CA GLY A 23 8.04 -8.76 -14.71
C GLY A 23 9.35 -8.10 -15.13
N SER A 24 9.29 -7.20 -16.11
CA SER A 24 10.45 -6.52 -16.70
C SER A 24 10.99 -5.35 -15.86
N GLY A 25 10.30 -4.98 -14.78
CA GLY A 25 10.52 -3.77 -14.01
C GLY A 25 10.01 -2.49 -14.68
N ARG A 26 9.40 -2.57 -15.87
CA ARG A 26 8.91 -1.41 -16.63
C ARG A 26 7.43 -1.19 -16.35
N TRP A 27 7.17 -0.47 -15.27
CA TRP A 27 5.82 -0.11 -14.85
C TRP A 27 5.16 0.90 -15.78
N ARG A 28 3.91 0.64 -16.14
CA ARG A 28 3.10 1.51 -17.00
C ARG A 28 1.71 1.65 -16.43
N ARG A 29 1.17 2.87 -16.50
CA ARG A 29 -0.24 3.09 -16.19
C ARG A 29 -1.10 2.45 -17.27
N ILE A 30 -2.04 1.61 -16.85
CA ILE A 30 -2.98 0.91 -17.73
C ILE A 30 -4.42 1.37 -17.54
N GLY A 31 -4.72 2.12 -16.47
CA GLY A 31 -6.05 2.64 -16.22
C GLY A 31 -6.11 3.74 -15.17
N ARG A 32 -7.23 4.47 -15.22
CA ARG A 32 -7.71 5.35 -14.16
C ARG A 32 -9.22 5.11 -14.06
N VAL A 33 -9.71 4.92 -12.84
CA VAL A 33 -11.13 4.69 -12.53
C VAL A 33 -11.50 5.47 -11.28
N LEU A 34 -12.81 5.57 -11.00
CA LEU A 34 -13.34 6.34 -9.86
C LEU A 34 -12.85 7.80 -9.86
N GLU A 35 -12.78 8.41 -11.05
CA GLU A 35 -12.26 9.77 -11.21
C GLU A 35 -13.06 10.79 -10.40
N GLY A 36 -12.34 11.70 -9.75
CA GLY A 36 -12.92 12.72 -8.88
C GLY A 36 -13.35 12.22 -7.50
N ARG A 37 -13.18 10.93 -7.20
CA ARG A 37 -13.53 10.33 -5.90
C ARG A 37 -12.28 10.01 -5.11
N ALA A 38 -12.16 10.58 -3.92
CA ALA A 38 -10.98 10.36 -3.08
C ALA A 38 -10.97 8.92 -2.53
N VAL A 39 -9.89 8.20 -2.82
CA VAL A 39 -9.70 6.82 -2.41
C VAL A 39 -8.95 6.75 -1.10
N ARG A 40 -9.61 6.28 -0.05
CA ARG A 40 -9.08 6.23 1.32
C ARG A 40 -8.34 4.93 1.62
N ALA A 41 -8.87 3.80 1.16
CA ALA A 41 -8.27 2.50 1.35
C ALA A 41 -8.62 1.56 0.21
N ILE A 42 -7.71 0.64 -0.09
CA ILE A 42 -7.91 -0.44 -1.06
C ILE A 42 -7.56 -1.75 -0.37
N ILE A 43 -8.47 -2.71 -0.42
CA ILE A 43 -8.21 -4.10 -0.09
C ILE A 43 -8.27 -4.90 -1.38
N ALA A 44 -7.22 -5.65 -1.66
CA ALA A 44 -7.16 -6.52 -2.82
C ALA A 44 -7.03 -7.97 -2.36
N ALA A 45 -8.15 -8.69 -2.33
CA ALA A 45 -8.17 -10.10 -1.93
C ALA A 45 -7.60 -11.01 -3.03
N SER A 46 -7.78 -10.61 -4.30
CA SER A 46 -7.20 -11.28 -5.46
C SER A 46 -7.08 -10.31 -6.63
N ALA A 47 -6.47 -10.76 -7.72
CA ALA A 47 -6.41 -9.98 -8.97
C ALA A 47 -7.78 -9.53 -9.50
N LEU A 48 -8.86 -10.21 -9.11
CA LEU A 48 -10.23 -9.91 -9.54
C LEU A 48 -11.06 -9.25 -8.44
N SER A 49 -10.85 -9.61 -7.18
CA SER A 49 -11.68 -9.14 -6.06
C SER A 49 -11.00 -7.99 -5.32
N LEU A 50 -11.58 -6.80 -5.47
CA LEU A 50 -11.14 -5.56 -4.83
C LEU A 50 -12.29 -4.96 -4.01
N MET A 51 -11.94 -4.33 -2.90
CA MET A 51 -12.84 -3.46 -2.14
C MET A 51 -12.14 -2.13 -1.89
N VAL A 52 -12.87 -1.03 -2.10
CA VAL A 52 -12.36 0.33 -2.01
C VAL A 52 -13.23 1.15 -1.07
N ALA A 53 -12.62 1.73 -0.04
CA ALA A 53 -13.26 2.78 0.75
C ALA A 53 -12.97 4.15 0.13
N LEU A 54 -14.01 4.95 0.02
CA LEU A 54 -13.97 6.30 -0.52
C LEU A 54 -14.28 7.30 0.60
N ASP A 55 -13.84 8.54 0.45
CA ASP A 55 -14.24 9.60 1.39
C ASP A 55 -15.73 9.97 1.20
N ASP A 56 -16.29 9.70 0.02
CA ASP A 56 -17.68 9.94 -0.33
C ASP A 56 -18.47 8.64 -0.53
N GLY A 57 -19.52 8.44 0.26
CA GLY A 57 -20.43 7.30 0.09
C GLY A 57 -19.92 5.95 0.64
N PRO A 58 -20.65 4.86 0.37
CA PRO A 58 -20.30 3.54 0.87
C PRO A 58 -19.05 2.98 0.15
N PRO A 59 -18.34 2.02 0.78
CA PRO A 59 -17.31 1.24 0.10
C PRO A 59 -17.86 0.56 -1.15
N LEU A 60 -17.03 0.48 -2.18
CA LEU A 60 -17.34 -0.20 -3.43
C LEU A 60 -16.57 -1.53 -3.52
N ARG A 61 -17.14 -2.47 -4.25
CA ARG A 61 -16.53 -3.75 -4.61
C ARG A 61 -16.42 -3.88 -6.11
N SER A 62 -15.33 -4.52 -6.54
CA SER A 62 -15.14 -5.01 -7.89
C SER A 62 -14.80 -6.50 -7.84
N ASP A 63 -15.38 -7.27 -8.76
CA ASP A 63 -15.10 -8.70 -8.93
C ASP A 63 -14.45 -9.01 -10.30
N ASP A 64 -14.01 -7.97 -11.02
CA ASP A 64 -13.40 -8.05 -12.35
C ASP A 64 -12.05 -7.31 -12.46
N GLY A 65 -11.39 -7.06 -11.32
CA GLY A 65 -10.09 -6.40 -11.27
C GLY A 65 -10.16 -4.88 -11.47
N GLY A 66 -11.26 -4.27 -11.05
CA GLY A 66 -11.48 -2.82 -11.07
C GLY A 66 -12.02 -2.27 -12.38
N GLN A 67 -12.52 -3.12 -13.28
CA GLN A 67 -13.14 -2.69 -14.54
C GLN A 67 -14.57 -2.18 -14.31
N SER A 68 -15.31 -2.81 -13.40
CA SER A 68 -16.62 -2.36 -12.93
C SER A 68 -16.72 -2.37 -11.41
N TRP A 69 -17.64 -1.56 -10.88
CA TRP A 69 -17.80 -1.31 -9.46
C TRP A 69 -19.28 -1.31 -9.07
N ALA A 70 -19.59 -1.92 -7.93
CA ALA A 70 -20.88 -1.89 -7.28
C ALA A 70 -20.71 -1.58 -5.79
N ASP A 71 -21.80 -1.28 -5.08
CA ASP A 71 -21.75 -1.15 -3.62
C ASP A 71 -21.25 -2.45 -2.99
N ALA A 72 -20.35 -2.34 -2.03
CA ALA A 72 -19.86 -3.50 -1.29
C ALA A 72 -21.01 -4.10 -0.44
N PRO A 73 -21.03 -5.44 -0.24
CA PRO A 73 -21.95 -6.08 0.68
C PRO A 73 -21.91 -5.39 2.06
N ALA A 74 -23.07 -5.17 2.67
CA ALA A 74 -23.17 -4.35 3.89
C ALA A 74 -22.28 -4.86 5.04
N ALA A 75 -22.12 -6.18 5.17
CA ALA A 75 -21.22 -6.77 6.17
C ALA A 75 -19.74 -6.43 5.89
N ASP A 76 -19.26 -6.70 4.68
CA ASP A 76 -17.89 -6.39 4.24
C ASP A 76 -17.58 -4.89 4.38
N ALA A 77 -18.54 -4.04 4.01
CA ALA A 77 -18.43 -2.59 4.14
C ALA A 77 -18.32 -2.15 5.61
N ALA A 78 -19.15 -2.72 6.49
CA ALA A 78 -19.11 -2.44 7.92
C ALA A 78 -17.78 -2.86 8.54
N ASP A 79 -17.25 -4.02 8.18
CA ASP A 79 -15.96 -4.52 8.67
C ASP A 79 -14.80 -3.63 8.21
N LEU A 80 -14.78 -3.21 6.94
CA LEU A 80 -13.78 -2.29 6.42
C LEU A 80 -13.83 -0.94 7.14
N LEU A 81 -15.03 -0.37 7.31
CA LEU A 81 -15.18 0.93 7.98
C LEU A 81 -14.82 0.83 9.46
N ALA A 82 -15.21 -0.24 10.14
CA ALA A 82 -14.82 -0.50 11.53
C ALA A 82 -13.30 -0.61 11.65
N LEU A 83 -12.65 -1.35 10.75
CA LEU A 83 -11.20 -1.46 10.71
C LEU A 83 -10.55 -0.09 10.53
N LEU A 84 -11.01 0.74 9.58
CA LEU A 84 -10.43 2.05 9.28
C LEU A 84 -10.66 3.10 10.38
N ASN A 85 -11.76 3.00 11.11
CA ASN A 85 -12.13 3.96 12.16
C ASN A 85 -11.68 3.54 13.56
N ALA A 86 -11.18 2.30 13.73
CA ALA A 86 -10.63 1.83 15.00
C ALA A 86 -9.41 2.68 15.44
N PRO A 87 -9.17 2.82 16.75
CA PRO A 87 -8.00 3.56 17.26
C PRO A 87 -6.68 2.83 16.94
N GLY A 88 -5.57 3.59 17.01
CA GLY A 88 -4.22 3.10 16.76
C GLY A 88 -3.78 3.25 15.31
N PRO A 89 -2.53 2.91 14.97
CA PRO A 89 -2.04 2.96 13.60
C PRO A 89 -2.55 1.78 12.78
N LEU A 90 -2.74 2.01 11.48
CA LEU A 90 -3.00 0.93 10.52
C LEU A 90 -1.70 0.18 10.25
N LEU A 91 -1.77 -1.14 10.29
CA LEU A 91 -0.67 -2.02 9.90
C LEU A 91 -0.98 -2.60 8.53
N SER A 92 -0.13 -2.34 7.55
CA SER A 92 -0.22 -2.95 6.23
C SER A 92 0.47 -4.31 6.22
N THR A 93 -0.22 -5.35 5.77
CA THR A 93 0.34 -6.71 5.63
C THR A 93 0.07 -7.26 4.24
N ALA A 94 0.78 -8.33 3.88
CA ALA A 94 0.54 -9.07 2.65
C ALA A 94 -0.88 -9.67 2.55
N GLN A 95 -1.59 -9.84 3.68
CA GLN A 95 -2.97 -10.34 3.75
C GLN A 95 -4.02 -9.21 3.80
N GLY A 96 -3.57 -7.96 3.73
CA GLY A 96 -4.42 -6.78 3.85
C GLY A 96 -4.15 -5.97 5.12
N PRO A 97 -4.95 -4.93 5.35
CA PRO A 97 -4.80 -4.06 6.50
C PRO A 97 -5.18 -4.77 7.80
N ALA A 98 -4.42 -4.50 8.84
CA ALA A 98 -4.62 -4.97 10.21
C ALA A 98 -4.44 -3.81 11.19
N ARG A 99 -4.62 -4.09 12.48
CA ARG A 99 -4.33 -3.13 13.55
C ARG A 99 -3.10 -3.54 14.33
N TRP A 100 -2.28 -2.55 14.65
CA TRP A 100 -1.19 -2.73 15.57
C TRP A 100 -1.73 -2.74 17.01
N TYR A 101 -1.39 -3.78 17.78
CA TYR A 101 -1.84 -3.95 19.16
C TYR A 101 -0.63 -3.89 20.11
N SER A 102 0.02 -2.74 20.22
CA SER A 102 0.96 -2.44 21.30
C SER A 102 0.83 -0.97 21.71
N ALA A 103 1.19 -0.64 22.95
CA ALA A 103 1.00 0.68 23.56
C ALA A 103 1.69 1.82 22.78
N TYR A 104 2.70 1.49 21.98
CA TYR A 104 3.32 2.38 21.00
C TYR A 104 3.59 1.61 19.70
N PRO A 105 3.50 2.24 18.52
CA PRO A 105 4.14 1.67 17.34
C PRO A 105 5.62 1.43 17.68
N PRO A 106 6.20 0.31 17.23
CA PRO A 106 7.53 -0.08 17.67
C PRO A 106 8.59 0.94 17.23
N ALA A 107 8.29 1.73 16.19
CA ALA A 107 8.98 2.96 15.88
C ALA A 107 8.25 4.16 16.52
N PRO A 108 8.86 4.91 17.45
CA PRO A 108 8.27 6.10 18.04
C PRO A 108 7.88 7.14 16.97
N GLY A 109 6.63 7.60 17.01
CA GLY A 109 6.11 8.59 16.05
C GLY A 109 5.81 8.05 14.65
N ALA A 110 5.68 6.73 14.48
CA ALA A 110 5.24 6.14 13.22
C ALA A 110 3.71 6.14 13.08
N ASP A 111 3.22 6.77 12.03
CA ASP A 111 1.79 6.76 11.66
C ASP A 111 1.48 5.73 10.55
N THR A 112 2.51 5.31 9.81
CA THR A 112 2.41 4.31 8.74
C THR A 112 3.37 3.17 9.02
N LEU A 113 2.86 1.94 9.11
CA LEU A 113 3.62 0.75 9.45
C LEU A 113 3.25 -0.40 8.51
N ALA A 114 4.23 -1.21 8.14
CA ALA A 114 4.04 -2.43 7.39
C ALA A 114 4.82 -3.60 7.99
N LEU A 115 4.25 -4.80 7.90
CA LEU A 115 4.86 -6.06 8.31
C LEU A 115 5.07 -6.96 7.08
N LEU A 116 6.32 -7.28 6.80
CA LEU A 116 6.69 -8.35 5.89
C LEU A 116 6.91 -9.63 6.70
N ALA A 117 6.06 -10.63 6.47
CA ALA A 117 6.23 -11.96 7.03
C ALA A 117 7.49 -12.65 6.47
N GLY A 118 7.92 -13.72 7.12
CA GLY A 118 9.08 -14.52 6.71
C GLY A 118 9.68 -15.29 7.89
N LYS A 119 10.78 -16.02 7.66
CA LYS A 119 11.54 -16.65 8.76
C LYS A 119 12.05 -15.60 9.77
N GLN A 120 12.38 -14.42 9.26
CA GLN A 120 12.66 -13.23 10.03
C GLN A 120 11.64 -12.17 9.62
N GLU A 121 10.77 -11.81 10.55
CA GLU A 121 9.81 -10.73 10.32
C GLU A 121 10.54 -9.41 10.11
N THR A 122 10.05 -8.59 9.19
CA THR A 122 10.62 -7.26 8.94
C THR A 122 9.52 -6.24 9.05
N LEU A 123 9.74 -5.23 9.90
CA LEU A 123 8.89 -4.07 10.01
C LEU A 123 9.49 -2.92 9.21
N ILE A 124 8.63 -2.19 8.50
CA ILE A 124 8.97 -0.93 7.84
C ILE A 124 8.02 0.13 8.37
N ALA A 125 8.54 1.25 8.81
CA ALA A 125 7.75 2.36 9.32
C ALA A 125 8.17 3.68 8.68
N ALA A 126 7.20 4.56 8.49
CA ALA A 126 7.46 5.96 8.18
C ALA A 126 7.36 6.79 9.48
N ILE A 127 8.42 7.50 9.82
CA ILE A 127 8.53 8.35 11.02
C ILE A 127 8.81 9.80 10.62
N ALA A 128 8.91 10.70 11.61
CA ALA A 128 9.17 12.13 11.41
C ALA A 128 8.19 12.73 10.40
N ASP A 129 6.90 12.59 10.69
CA ASP A 129 5.78 12.96 9.81
C ASP A 129 5.85 12.34 8.41
N GLY A 130 6.43 11.13 8.31
CA GLY A 130 6.58 10.37 7.07
C GLY A 130 7.79 10.78 6.21
N THR A 131 8.67 11.66 6.68
CA THR A 131 9.86 12.10 5.92
C THR A 131 11.05 11.15 6.02
N THR A 132 10.97 10.13 6.87
CA THR A 132 12.04 9.14 7.05
C THR A 132 11.45 7.74 7.10
N LEU A 133 11.99 6.82 6.29
CA LEU A 133 11.71 5.39 6.43
C LEU A 133 12.72 4.75 7.36
N VAL A 134 12.21 3.91 8.26
CA VAL A 134 13.01 3.07 9.14
C VAL A 134 12.61 1.61 8.99
N ARG A 135 13.55 0.73 9.26
CA ARG A 135 13.42 -0.72 9.12
C ARG A 135 13.86 -1.42 10.39
N SER A 136 13.19 -2.52 10.72
CA SER A 136 13.51 -3.36 11.87
C SER A 136 13.42 -4.83 11.49
N GLU A 137 14.36 -5.65 11.97
CA GLU A 137 14.34 -7.11 11.81
C GLU A 137 14.19 -7.89 13.12
N ASP A 138 13.97 -7.21 14.24
CA ASP A 138 13.93 -7.78 15.59
C ASP A 138 12.59 -7.52 16.30
N GLY A 139 11.50 -7.44 15.51
CA GLY A 139 10.16 -7.17 16.04
C GLY A 139 9.97 -5.72 16.52
N GLY A 140 10.89 -4.83 16.19
CA GLY A 140 10.78 -3.41 16.50
C GLY A 140 11.59 -2.97 17.71
N ALA A 141 12.49 -3.82 18.20
CA ALA A 141 13.37 -3.51 19.32
C ALA A 141 14.49 -2.55 18.89
N SER A 142 14.93 -2.61 17.63
CA SER A 142 15.87 -1.66 17.05
C SER A 142 15.50 -1.29 15.61
N TRP A 143 15.85 -0.06 15.22
CA TRP A 143 15.49 0.51 13.94
C TRP A 143 16.71 1.09 13.23
N GLU A 144 16.83 0.78 11.95
CA GLU A 144 17.82 1.37 11.05
C GLU A 144 17.13 2.31 10.05
N GLN A 145 17.73 3.47 9.80
CA GLN A 145 17.22 4.38 8.78
C GLN A 145 17.49 3.82 7.38
N VAL A 146 16.48 3.88 6.53
CA VAL A 146 16.57 3.51 5.13
C VAL A 146 16.82 4.76 4.29
N THR A 147 17.83 4.70 3.44
CA THR A 147 18.11 5.77 2.46
C THR A 147 17.47 5.44 1.13
N ILE A 148 16.69 6.37 0.59
CA ILE A 148 16.09 6.27 -0.74
C ILE A 148 16.94 7.10 -1.70
N ALA A 149 17.41 6.52 -2.80
CA ALA A 149 18.18 7.21 -3.82
C ALA A 149 17.31 7.46 -5.08
N PRO A 150 17.31 8.67 -5.68
CA PRO A 150 18.15 9.83 -5.32
C PRO A 150 17.66 10.61 -4.08
N GLY A 151 16.44 10.33 -3.60
CA GLY A 151 15.87 10.94 -2.41
C GLY A 151 14.41 10.55 -2.24
N LEU A 152 13.90 10.71 -1.02
CA LEU A 152 12.45 10.72 -0.76
C LEU A 152 11.92 12.12 -1.08
N ASP A 153 10.88 12.20 -1.89
CA ASP A 153 10.16 13.43 -2.19
C ASP A 153 8.82 13.45 -1.45
N GLY A 154 8.60 14.43 -0.59
CA GLY A 154 7.42 14.53 0.27
C GLY A 154 7.45 13.56 1.46
N ARG A 155 6.25 13.15 1.90
CA ARG A 155 6.04 12.25 3.05
C ARG A 155 5.54 10.91 2.56
N VAL A 156 6.05 9.80 3.11
CA VAL A 156 5.44 8.47 2.90
C VAL A 156 4.11 8.42 3.64
N LEU A 157 3.04 8.17 2.89
CA LEU A 157 1.66 8.10 3.40
C LEU A 157 1.10 6.67 3.33
N ALA A 158 1.68 5.81 2.50
CA ALA A 158 1.21 4.46 2.29
C ALA A 158 2.38 3.48 2.20
N LEU A 159 2.22 2.31 2.82
CA LEU A 159 3.09 1.15 2.64
C LEU A 159 2.24 -0.07 2.26
N ALA A 160 2.71 -0.91 1.34
CA ALA A 160 1.99 -2.10 0.90
C ALA A 160 2.94 -3.27 0.61
N PRO A 161 3.05 -4.26 1.52
CA PRO A 161 3.73 -5.52 1.24
C PRO A 161 3.05 -6.27 0.09
N ALA A 162 3.83 -6.92 -0.77
CA ALA A 162 3.29 -7.72 -1.85
C ALA A 162 2.77 -9.07 -1.34
N SER A 163 1.53 -9.42 -1.68
CA SER A 163 0.94 -10.71 -1.32
C SER A 163 1.59 -11.91 -2.00
N TYR A 164 2.26 -11.69 -3.14
CA TYR A 164 2.83 -12.73 -3.99
C TYR A 164 4.34 -12.92 -3.84
N HIS A 165 5.02 -12.09 -3.03
CA HIS A 165 6.47 -12.19 -2.81
C HIS A 165 6.86 -11.57 -1.47
N MET A 166 7.39 -12.39 -0.55
CA MET A 166 7.62 -11.99 0.84
C MET A 166 8.63 -10.85 1.01
N ASP A 167 9.49 -10.60 0.01
CA ASP A 167 10.52 -9.56 0.08
C ASP A 167 10.12 -8.22 -0.56
N TYR A 168 8.98 -8.20 -1.25
CA TYR A 168 8.58 -7.03 -2.03
C TYR A 168 7.65 -6.15 -1.20
N ILE A 169 7.91 -4.86 -1.20
CA ILE A 169 7.08 -3.85 -0.54
C ILE A 169 7.08 -2.57 -1.36
N TRP A 170 5.96 -1.86 -1.29
CA TRP A 170 5.71 -0.63 -2.01
C TRP A 170 5.47 0.52 -1.04
N ALA A 171 5.79 1.73 -1.47
CA ALA A 171 5.48 2.96 -0.75
C ALA A 171 4.89 4.01 -1.68
N GLY A 172 3.96 4.80 -1.13
CA GLY A 172 3.31 5.92 -1.81
C GLY A 172 3.54 7.19 -1.02
N THR A 173 3.86 8.29 -1.71
CA THR A 173 4.17 9.56 -1.04
C THR A 173 3.14 10.65 -1.31
N SER A 174 3.21 11.71 -0.51
CA SER A 174 2.41 12.94 -0.66
C SER A 174 2.74 13.71 -1.95
N SER A 175 3.92 13.50 -2.54
CA SER A 175 4.33 14.09 -3.83
C SER A 175 3.96 13.21 -5.04
N GLY A 176 3.33 12.06 -4.78
CA GLY A 176 2.92 11.11 -5.80
C GLY A 176 3.98 10.08 -6.20
N GLN A 177 5.14 10.00 -5.52
CA GLN A 177 6.12 8.95 -5.81
C GLN A 177 5.55 7.57 -5.48
N VAL A 178 5.67 6.66 -6.44
CA VAL A 178 5.47 5.22 -6.23
C VAL A 178 6.84 4.57 -6.15
N LEU A 179 7.21 4.16 -4.93
CA LEU A 179 8.48 3.51 -4.64
C LEU A 179 8.25 2.00 -4.49
N ARG A 180 9.25 1.22 -4.91
CA ARG A 180 9.28 -0.23 -4.77
C ARG A 180 10.61 -0.67 -4.17
N SER A 181 10.54 -1.59 -3.23
CA SER A 181 11.68 -2.37 -2.74
C SER A 181 11.50 -3.83 -3.11
N GLU A 182 12.60 -4.46 -3.50
CA GLU A 182 12.67 -5.89 -3.81
C GLU A 182 13.45 -6.72 -2.77
N ASP A 183 13.94 -6.08 -1.71
CA ASP A 183 14.92 -6.63 -0.77
C ASP A 183 14.53 -6.41 0.70
N ARG A 184 13.22 -6.47 0.99
CA ARG A 184 12.61 -6.26 2.32
C ARG A 184 12.80 -4.84 2.85
N GLY A 185 12.79 -3.85 1.97
CA GLY A 185 12.87 -2.43 2.33
C GLY A 185 14.30 -1.91 2.56
N ARG A 186 15.35 -2.65 2.16
CA ARG A 186 16.74 -2.19 2.32
C ARG A 186 17.11 -1.16 1.25
N SER A 187 16.63 -1.35 0.03
CA SER A 187 16.77 -0.40 -1.06
C SER A 187 15.43 -0.16 -1.75
N TRP A 188 15.27 1.04 -2.30
CA TRP A 188 14.03 1.51 -2.92
C TRP A 188 14.31 2.19 -4.24
N GLN A 189 13.40 2.01 -5.19
CA GLN A 189 13.46 2.65 -6.51
C GLN A 189 12.10 3.29 -6.81
N GLU A 190 12.12 4.50 -7.35
CA GLU A 190 10.92 5.10 -7.95
C GLU A 190 10.61 4.38 -9.26
N VAL A 191 9.40 3.83 -9.36
CA VAL A 191 8.94 3.07 -10.55
C VAL A 191 7.81 3.76 -11.30
N ALA A 192 7.10 4.68 -10.64
CA ALA A 192 6.06 5.51 -11.23
C ALA A 192 5.83 6.76 -10.38
N ARG A 193 5.07 7.71 -10.94
CA ARG A 193 4.66 8.92 -10.23
C ARG A 193 3.25 9.34 -10.63
N GLU A 194 2.41 9.60 -9.64
CA GLU A 194 1.10 10.23 -9.81
C GLU A 194 1.21 11.76 -9.66
N PRO A 195 0.30 12.54 -10.29
CA PRO A 195 0.24 13.99 -10.09
C PRO A 195 -0.32 14.39 -8.71
N ALA A 196 -0.93 13.45 -7.99
CA ALA A 196 -1.59 13.68 -6.71
C ALA A 196 -0.97 12.81 -5.61
N ALA A 197 -1.18 13.23 -4.36
CA ALA A 197 -0.79 12.48 -3.18
C ALA A 197 -1.40 11.08 -3.18
N ILE A 198 -0.56 10.08 -2.86
CA ILE A 198 -0.97 8.68 -2.77
C ILE A 198 -1.43 8.41 -1.34
N ALA A 199 -2.70 8.10 -1.16
CA ALA A 199 -3.29 7.83 0.14
C ALA A 199 -3.19 6.35 0.53
N CYS A 200 -3.25 5.45 -0.45
CA CYS A 200 -3.16 4.00 -0.21
C CYS A 200 -2.68 3.25 -1.46
N LEU A 201 -2.20 2.02 -1.25
CA LEU A 201 -1.69 1.13 -2.28
C LEU A 201 -2.20 -0.29 -2.05
N ALA A 202 -2.43 -1.04 -3.14
CA ALA A 202 -2.59 -2.49 -3.09
C ALA A 202 -1.84 -3.13 -4.26
N VAL A 203 -1.21 -4.29 -4.02
CA VAL A 203 -0.24 -4.87 -4.96
C VAL A 203 -0.52 -6.36 -5.15
N LEU A 204 -0.60 -6.80 -6.40
CA LEU A 204 -1.01 -8.13 -6.79
C LEU A 204 -0.16 -8.65 -7.96
N ARG A 205 -0.26 -9.96 -8.22
CA ARG A 205 0.31 -10.59 -9.41
C ARG A 205 -0.79 -11.35 -10.14
N LEU A 206 -0.84 -11.20 -11.46
CA LEU A 206 -1.70 -12.01 -12.33
C LEU A 206 -1.10 -13.42 -12.45
N ALA A 207 -1.96 -14.43 -12.35
CA ALA A 207 -1.59 -15.84 -12.42
C ALA A 207 -1.10 -16.23 -13.83
#